data_AF-A0AAW4WU59-F1
#
_entry.id   AF-A0AAW4WU59-F1
#
_cell.length_a   1.000
_cell.length_b   1.000
_cell.length_c   1.000
_cell.angle_alpha   90.00
_cell.angle_beta   90.00
_cell.angle_gamma   90.00
#
_symmetry.space_group_name_H-M   'P 1'
#
loop_
_entity.id
_entity.type
_entity.pdbx_description
1 polymer ?
#
loop_
_entity_poly.entity_id
_entity_poly.type
_entity_poly.pdbx_seq_one_letter_code
_entity_poly.pdbx_strand_id
1 'polypeptide(L)' 'MSKFLSYEDRMIIAQRLQENASFGAIGKELGKDRTTIAKEIKKYSYDKKSGRPGYPYNPCKFRATCKAK' A
#
# COMPACT_ATOMS: atom_id res chain seq x y z
N MET A 1 -1.19 -16.24 21.72
CA MET A 1 -0.81 -15.44 20.54
C MET A 1 -2.05 -14.76 20.01
N SER A 2 -2.13 -13.42 20.09
CA SER A 2 -3.30 -12.68 19.60
C SER A 2 -3.47 -12.92 18.09
N LYS A 3 -4.71 -13.12 17.64
CA LYS A 3 -5.08 -13.30 16.23
C LYS A 3 -4.96 -12.01 15.41
N PHE A 4 -4.71 -10.88 16.05
CA PHE A 4 -4.86 -9.55 15.46
C PHE A 4 -3.51 -8.81 15.43
N LEU A 5 -3.33 -7.97 14.42
CA LEU A 5 -2.23 -6.99 14.38
C LEU A 5 -2.56 -5.83 15.33
N SER A 6 -1.62 -5.54 16.22
CA SER A 6 -1.69 -4.39 17.12
C SER A 6 -1.54 -3.08 16.34
N TYR A 7 -1.79 -1.94 16.99
CA TYR A 7 -1.49 -0.64 16.38
C TYR A 7 0.01 -0.45 16.14
N GLU A 8 0.85 -0.89 17.09
CA GLU A 8 2.31 -0.82 16.98
C GLU A 8 2.83 -1.68 15.81
N ASP A 9 2.26 -2.88 15.63
CA ASP A 9 2.61 -3.75 14.50
C ASP A 9 2.35 -3.05 13.17
N ARG A 10 1.24 -2.29 13.06
CA ARG A 10 0.92 -1.51 11.85
C ARG A 10 1.89 -0.36 11.62
N MET A 11 2.36 0.30 12.68
CA MET A 11 3.38 1.34 12.57
C MET A 11 4.69 0.77 12.04
N ILE A 12 5.11 -0.40 12.56
CA ILE A 12 6.29 -1.10 12.06
C ILE A 12 6.10 -1.49 10.59
N ILE A 13 4.97 -2.07 10.20
CA ILE A 13 4.68 -2.39 8.79
C ILE A 13 4.80 -1.14 7.92
N ALA A 14 4.22 0.00 8.33
CA ALA A 14 4.25 1.23 7.57
C ALA A 14 5.68 1.77 7.38
N GLN A 15 6.49 1.80 8.44
CA GLN A 15 7.89 2.22 8.38
C GLN A 15 8.70 1.31 7.45
N ARG A 16 8.60 -0.01 7.63
CA ARG A 16 9.40 -0.97 6.86
C ARG A 16 9.01 -1.00 5.37
N LEU A 17 7.75 -0.67 5.05
CA LEU A 17 7.34 -0.43 3.67
C LEU A 17 7.99 0.81 3.05
N GLN A 18 8.13 1.91 3.80
CA GLN A 18 8.84 3.11 3.33
C GLN A 18 10.32 2.81 3.05
N GLU A 19 10.91 1.91 3.83
CA GLU A 19 12.29 1.42 3.67
C GLU A 19 12.44 0.35 2.56
N ASN A 20 11.38 0.04 1.80
CA ASN A 20 11.34 -0.99 0.76
C ASN A 20 11.67 -2.42 1.27
N ALA A 21 11.41 -2.72 2.54
CA ALA A 21 11.59 -4.06 3.08
C ALA A 21 10.59 -5.06 2.45
N SER A 22 11.04 -6.30 2.24
CA SER A 22 10.16 -7.36 1.74
C SER A 22 9.15 -7.82 2.80
N PHE A 23 7.98 -8.30 2.39
CA PHE A 23 6.95 -8.78 3.33
C PHE A 23 7.43 -9.95 4.20
N GLY A 24 8.40 -10.74 3.72
CA GLY A 24 9.03 -11.80 4.49
C GLY A 24 9.94 -11.25 5.60
N ALA A 25 10.67 -10.17 5.33
CA ALA A 25 11.50 -9.51 6.35
C ALA A 25 10.64 -8.88 7.45
N ILE A 26 9.57 -8.18 7.05
CA ILE A 26 8.59 -7.59 7.99
C ILE A 26 7.91 -8.68 8.83
N GLY A 27 7.53 -9.80 8.20
CA GLY A 27 6.94 -10.94 8.89
C GLY A 27 7.89 -11.56 9.93
N LYS A 28 9.17 -11.70 9.61
CA LYS A 28 10.19 -12.21 10.56
C LYS A 28 10.36 -11.29 11.76
N GLU A 29 10.38 -9.98 11.54
CA GLU A 29 10.51 -8.97 12.61
C GLU A 29 9.33 -8.99 13.58
N LEU A 30 8.11 -9.14 13.07
CA LEU A 30 6.88 -9.17 13.87
C LEU A 30 6.46 -10.57 14.34
N GLY A 31 7.20 -11.62 13.96
CA GLY A 31 6.81 -13.01 14.21
C GLY A 31 5.47 -13.39 13.56
N LYS A 32 5.16 -12.82 12.39
CA LYS A 32 3.93 -13.05 11.63
C LYS A 32 4.23 -13.65 10.26
N ASP A 33 3.25 -14.36 9.72
CA ASP A 33 3.37 -14.88 8.36
C ASP A 33 3.34 -13.74 7.32
N ARG A 34 4.12 -13.87 6.24
CA ARG A 34 4.18 -12.90 5.14
C ARG A 34 2.82 -12.62 4.52
N THR A 35 1.90 -13.60 4.50
CA THR A 35 0.55 -13.43 3.97
C THR A 35 -0.34 -12.61 4.91
N THR A 36 -0.10 -12.66 6.22
CA THR A 36 -0.78 -11.78 7.19
C THR A 36 -0.40 -10.32 6.94
N ILE A 37 0.89 -10.04 6.74
CA ILE A 37 1.38 -8.71 6.37
C ILE A 37 0.74 -8.26 5.05
N ALA A 38 0.75 -9.10 4.02
CA ALA A 38 0.16 -8.77 2.73
C ALA A 38 -1.36 -8.49 2.80
N LYS A 39 -2.12 -9.25 3.59
CA LYS A 39 -3.55 -9.03 3.80
C LYS A 39 -3.82 -7.71 4.51
N GLU A 40 -3.00 -7.36 5.50
CA GLU A 40 -3.13 -6.08 6.20
C GLU A 40 -2.85 -4.90 5.26
N ILE A 41 -1.76 -4.97 4.49
CA ILE A 41 -1.42 -3.93 3.52
C ILE A 41 -2.55 -3.76 2.51
N LYS A 42 -3.06 -4.87 1.94
CA LYS A 42 -4.16 -4.82 0.97
C LYS A 42 -5.46 -4.26 1.56
N LYS A 43 -5.72 -4.51 2.85
CA LYS A 43 -6.91 -4.00 3.55
C LYS A 43 -6.88 -2.47 3.68
N TYR A 44 -5.70 -1.89 3.92
CA TYR A 44 -5.54 -0.44 4.13
C TYR A 44 -4.98 0.30 2.91
N SER A 45 -4.59 -0.42 1.85
CA SER A 45 -4.16 0.19 0.60
C SER A 45 -5.33 0.91 -0.08
N TYR A 46 -5.06 2.10 -0.60
CA TYR A 46 -6.00 2.87 -1.39
C TYR A 46 -5.31 3.45 -2.62
N ASP A 47 -6.08 3.64 -3.68
CA ASP A 47 -5.58 4.26 -4.90
C ASP A 47 -5.36 5.76 -4.69
N LYS A 48 -4.11 6.19 -4.79
CA LYS A 48 -3.76 7.62 -4.77
C LYS A 48 -4.09 8.24 -6.13
N LYS A 49 -5.27 8.84 -6.25
CA LYS A 49 -5.73 9.60 -7.43
C LYS A 49 -4.98 10.94 -7.56
N SER A 50 -3.69 10.85 -7.87
CA SER A 50 -2.83 12.02 -8.08
C SER A 50 -2.84 12.48 -9.54
N GLY A 51 -2.96 13.79 -9.75
CA GLY A 51 -2.73 14.46 -11.02
C GLY A 51 -1.32 15.07 -11.08
N ARG A 52 -1.07 15.92 -12.08
CA ARG A 52 0.15 16.76 -12.15
C ARG A 52 -0.23 18.23 -11.90
N PRO A 53 0.71 19.13 -11.55
CA PRO A 53 0.40 20.55 -11.44
C PRO A 53 -0.34 21.07 -12.68
N GLY A 54 -1.50 21.70 -12.45
CA GLY A 54 -2.37 22.19 -13.52
C GLY A 54 -3.29 21.15 -14.18
N TYR A 55 -3.23 19.86 -13.80
CA TYR A 55 -4.08 18.82 -14.36
C TYR A 55 -4.57 17.83 -13.29
N PRO A 56 -5.89 17.76 -13.03
CA PRO A 56 -6.44 16.81 -12.06
C PRO A 56 -6.26 15.36 -12.52
N TYR A 57 -6.50 14.42 -11.60
CA TYR A 57 -6.52 13.01 -11.92
C TYR A 57 -7.57 12.72 -13.00
N ASN A 58 -7.11 12.17 -14.14
CA ASN A 58 -7.98 11.76 -15.24
C ASN A 58 -8.19 10.23 -15.20
N PRO A 59 -9.37 9.74 -14.78
CA PRO A 59 -9.70 8.32 -14.74
C PRO A 59 -10.03 7.72 -16.12
N CYS A 60 -10.04 8.52 -17.19
CA CYS A 60 -10.44 8.04 -18.52
C CYS A 60 -9.48 6.96 -19.02
N LYS A 61 -10.05 5.79 -19.34
CA LYS A 61 -9.33 4.65 -19.93
C LYS A 61 -8.63 5.00 -21.25
N PHE A 62 -9.22 5.92 -22.02
CA PHE A 62 -8.70 6.37 -23.31
C PHE A 62 -7.83 7.64 -23.20
N ARG A 63 -7.44 8.08 -21.99
CA ARG A 63 -6.70 9.35 -21.81
C ARG A 63 -5.41 9.48 -22.63
N ALA A 64 -4.81 8.36 -23.03
CA ALA A 64 -3.59 8.35 -23.86
C ALA A 64 -3.88 8.49 -25.36
N THR A 65 -5.08 8.11 -25.82
CA THR A 65 -5.43 8.02 -27.25
C THR A 65 -6.59 8.94 -27.65
N CYS A 66 -7.36 9.44 -26.68
CA CYS A 66 -8.46 10.34 -26.91
C CYS A 66 -7.94 11.71 -27.33
N LYS A 67 -8.40 12.19 -28.49
CA LYS A 67 -8.09 13.53 -29.01
C LYS A 67 -9.10 14.59 -28.57
N ALA A 68 -10.21 14.19 -27.95
CA ALA A 68 -11.18 15.11 -27.38
C ALA A 68 -10.56 15.74 -26.11
N LYS A 69 -10.48 17.07 -26.10
CA LYS A 69 -10.05 17.86 -24.95
C LYS A 69 -11.19 18.03 -23.96
#